data_AF-A0AAF6C0F8-F1
#
_entry.id   AF-A0AAF6C0F8-F1
#
_cell.length_a   1.000
_cell.length_b   1.000
_cell.length_c   1.000
_cell.angle_alpha   90.00
_cell.angle_beta   90.00
_cell.angle_gamma   90.00
#
_symmetry.space_group_name_H-M   'P 1'
#
loop_
_entity.id
_entity.type
_entity.pdbx_description
1 polymer ?
#
loop_
_entity_poly.entity_id
_entity_poly.type
_entity_poly.pdbx_seq_one_letter_code
_entity_poly.pdbx_strand_id
1 'polypeptide(L)'
;MFGEGTGGGAAAASPPVLVPTRFVWTHGGRRVHLCGSFTRWQETMPMSPMEGLPTVFQVVCTLPPGYHQYKFIVDGEWRHDDQQSVMSDPLGNVNNWVLVKEPEHLSSVEGLGQLGASMDVDHDMPPLTVLSSLPETSGLRLDDHHQVQHHLQATLLPEVPALSEGDAEASRQRIADFLLRYTAYELLPESGKVVALDVTLPVKQAFHALYEQGLPAAPLWDSDRQQFVGMLSAADFITILKQLGSNGAILAEDDFDTHTIAAWKEEKLQLATQMDGSRMSPRRPLLYVGPDDSLRQVADRLLEHEVAMVPVLHFPPQNGSVPQLLHLASLSGVLKCMHRHFRNVPGSLPLLSQPIGALPLGTWIPEITGDAGGPQLAVLRPNATLSNALALLLRTGVSSLPIVDEHGSLVDIYSRSDITALARDRSYAHLQLDVVTVTQALQIGAQDWGNGPGGPTSAGNRLHMCVRSESLRSVVERLAHPGVRRLICIEAGSKRVEGIISLRDVFNFLLG
;
A
#
# COMPACT_ATOMS: atom_id res chain seq x y z
N MET A 1 9.59 -63.06 14.81
CA MET A 1 8.28 -63.30 14.17
C MET A 1 7.85 -61.95 13.61
N PHE A 2 7.81 -61.84 12.28
CA PHE A 2 7.41 -60.64 11.54
C PHE A 2 5.87 -60.48 11.52
N GLY A 3 5.40 -59.27 11.26
CA GLY A 3 4.00 -58.91 10.93
C GLY A 3 3.70 -57.47 11.38
N GLU A 4 4.08 -56.45 10.61
CA GLU A 4 3.32 -55.79 9.51
C GLU A 4 2.36 -54.69 9.98
N GLY A 5 2.59 -53.49 9.46
CA GLY A 5 1.81 -52.27 9.70
C GLY A 5 2.24 -51.16 8.74
N THR A 6 1.98 -51.40 7.46
CA THR A 6 1.73 -50.45 6.34
C THR A 6 2.34 -49.04 6.40
N GLY A 7 3.25 -48.79 5.46
CA GLY A 7 3.85 -47.49 5.19
C GLY A 7 2.92 -46.48 4.54
N GLY A 8 2.98 -45.24 5.02
CA GLY A 8 2.60 -44.04 4.26
C GLY A 8 3.86 -43.47 3.60
N GLY A 9 3.87 -43.47 2.27
CA GLY A 9 4.97 -42.93 1.47
C GLY A 9 5.14 -41.43 1.72
N ALA A 10 6.30 -41.05 2.25
CA ALA A 10 6.79 -39.69 2.14
C ALA A 10 7.02 -39.41 0.66
N ALA A 11 6.28 -38.46 0.10
CA ALA A 11 6.59 -37.91 -1.22
C ALA A 11 7.99 -37.30 -1.16
N ALA A 12 8.96 -37.99 -1.75
CA ALA A 12 10.31 -37.48 -1.92
C ALA A 12 10.22 -36.23 -2.81
N ALA A 13 10.50 -35.05 -2.23
CA ALA A 13 10.65 -33.83 -3.00
C ALA A 13 11.76 -34.06 -4.03
N SER A 14 11.45 -33.82 -5.30
CA SER A 14 12.42 -33.82 -6.39
C SER A 14 13.57 -32.87 -6.04
N PRO A 15 14.84 -33.26 -6.28
CA PRO A 15 15.98 -32.38 -6.00
C PRO A 15 15.83 -31.07 -6.81
N PRO A 16 16.26 -29.92 -6.25
CA PRO A 16 16.16 -28.65 -6.96
C PRO A 16 16.94 -28.75 -8.28
N VAL A 17 16.28 -28.37 -9.38
CA VAL A 17 16.95 -28.26 -10.68
C VAL A 17 18.05 -27.22 -10.54
N LEU A 18 19.30 -27.59 -10.85
CA LEU A 18 20.44 -26.68 -10.82
C LEU A 18 20.88 -26.37 -12.24
N VAL A 19 21.08 -25.10 -12.55
CA VAL A 19 21.40 -24.59 -13.88
C VAL A 19 22.83 -24.04 -13.89
N PRO A 20 23.73 -24.58 -14.73
CA PRO A 20 25.08 -24.05 -14.90
C PRO A 20 25.03 -22.62 -15.45
N THR A 21 25.51 -21.67 -14.65
CA THR A 21 25.51 -20.24 -14.98
C THR A 21 26.94 -19.73 -15.05
N ARG A 22 27.33 -19.15 -16.19
CA ARG A 22 28.69 -18.63 -16.42
C ARG A 22 28.78 -17.16 -16.03
N PHE A 23 29.76 -16.84 -15.19
CA PHE A 23 30.13 -15.49 -14.80
C PHE A 23 31.46 -15.11 -15.44
N VAL A 24 31.54 -13.88 -15.98
CA VAL A 24 32.71 -13.39 -16.70
C VAL A 24 33.09 -12.01 -16.16
N TRP A 25 34.39 -11.79 -15.99
CA TRP A 25 34.99 -10.51 -15.64
C TRP A 25 36.01 -10.11 -16.72
N THR A 26 35.84 -8.93 -17.33
CA THR A 26 36.61 -8.52 -18.52
C THR A 26 37.66 -7.43 -18.24
N HIS A 27 37.73 -6.90 -17.02
CA HIS A 27 38.53 -5.70 -16.71
C HIS A 27 39.94 -6.00 -16.16
N GLY A 28 40.46 -7.22 -16.32
CA GLY A 28 41.78 -7.63 -15.82
C GLY A 28 41.88 -7.75 -14.29
N GLY A 29 43.08 -8.12 -13.79
CA GLY A 29 43.37 -8.35 -12.37
C GLY A 29 44.39 -9.49 -12.20
N ARG A 30 45.01 -9.62 -11.02
CA ARG A 30 45.91 -10.76 -10.73
C ARG A 30 45.17 -11.92 -10.07
N ARG A 31 44.22 -11.62 -9.19
CA ARG A 31 43.39 -12.60 -8.48
C ARG A 31 41.94 -12.13 -8.50
N VAL A 32 41.11 -12.83 -9.28
CA VAL A 32 39.68 -12.53 -9.39
C VAL A 32 38.88 -13.64 -8.73
N HIS A 33 37.98 -13.28 -7.81
CA HIS A 33 37.04 -14.20 -7.19
C HIS A 33 35.60 -13.71 -7.40
N LEU A 34 34.65 -14.63 -7.33
CA LEU A 34 33.23 -14.39 -7.37
C LEU A 34 32.63 -14.67 -5.99
N CYS A 35 31.75 -13.80 -5.52
CA CYS A 35 31.00 -14.00 -4.28
C CYS A 35 29.56 -13.54 -4.51
N GLY A 36 28.57 -14.22 -3.91
CA GLY A 36 27.19 -13.83 -4.12
C GLY A 36 26.21 -14.49 -3.18
N SER A 37 24.93 -14.23 -3.44
CA SER A 37 23.79 -14.80 -2.72
C SER A 37 23.82 -16.33 -2.62
N PHE A 38 24.30 -17.01 -3.66
CA PHE A 38 24.46 -18.48 -3.68
C PHE A 38 25.60 -19.01 -2.81
N THR A 39 26.55 -18.16 -2.40
CA THR A 39 27.55 -18.46 -1.36
C THR A 39 27.19 -17.82 -0.01
N ARG A 40 25.95 -17.32 0.14
CA ARG A 40 25.49 -16.52 1.29
C ARG A 40 26.43 -15.36 1.65
N TRP A 41 27.16 -14.84 0.66
CA TRP A 41 28.18 -13.81 0.82
C TRP A 41 29.30 -14.16 1.82
N GLN A 42 29.50 -15.45 2.14
CA GLN A 42 30.50 -15.91 3.12
C GLN A 42 31.71 -16.54 2.43
N GLU A 43 31.48 -17.29 1.35
CA GLU A 43 32.54 -17.97 0.61
C GLU A 43 32.82 -17.28 -0.74
N THR A 44 34.09 -17.29 -1.16
CA THR A 44 34.54 -16.70 -2.42
C THR A 44 35.07 -17.79 -3.35
N MET A 45 34.67 -17.75 -4.62
CA MET A 45 35.04 -18.74 -5.63
C MET A 45 36.12 -18.16 -6.56
N PRO A 46 37.31 -18.78 -6.68
CA PRO A 46 38.34 -18.28 -7.58
C PRO A 46 37.91 -18.43 -9.05
N MET A 47 38.16 -17.39 -9.85
CA MET A 47 37.91 -17.39 -11.29
C MET A 47 39.19 -17.71 -12.06
N SER A 48 39.06 -18.37 -13.21
CA SER A 48 40.19 -18.75 -14.05
C SER A 48 40.28 -17.86 -15.31
N PRO A 49 41.47 -17.50 -15.79
CA PRO A 49 41.63 -16.80 -17.06
C PRO A 49 41.03 -17.62 -18.21
N MET A 50 40.39 -16.94 -19.16
CA MET A 50 39.84 -17.56 -20.36
C MET A 50 40.97 -17.90 -21.34
N GLU A 51 40.89 -19.06 -21.99
CA GLU A 51 41.89 -19.49 -22.97
C GLU A 51 42.02 -18.45 -24.11
N GLY A 52 43.23 -17.96 -24.35
CA GLY A 52 43.52 -16.95 -25.37
C GLY A 52 43.31 -15.49 -24.95
N LEU A 53 42.70 -15.21 -23.79
CA LEU A 53 42.45 -13.86 -23.27
C LEU A 53 42.85 -13.75 -21.79
N PRO A 54 44.14 -13.46 -21.48
CA PRO A 54 44.65 -13.48 -20.10
C PRO A 54 44.07 -12.38 -19.18
N THR A 55 43.38 -11.38 -19.75
CA THR A 55 42.71 -10.30 -19.01
C THR A 55 41.24 -10.59 -18.70
N VAL A 56 40.69 -11.68 -19.22
CA VAL A 56 39.29 -12.08 -19.03
C VAL A 56 39.25 -13.29 -18.11
N PHE A 57 38.48 -13.22 -17.03
CA PHE A 57 38.32 -14.31 -16.06
C PHE A 57 36.90 -14.87 -16.14
N GLN A 58 36.76 -16.18 -15.96
CA GLN A 58 35.45 -16.83 -15.92
C GLN A 58 35.36 -17.89 -14.82
N VAL A 59 34.12 -18.14 -14.38
CA VAL A 59 33.74 -19.27 -13.53
C VAL A 59 32.33 -19.71 -13.88
N VAL A 60 32.04 -21.01 -13.76
CA VAL A 60 30.69 -21.56 -13.96
C VAL A 60 30.20 -22.07 -12.60
N CYS A 61 29.07 -21.55 -12.14
CA CYS A 61 28.42 -21.97 -10.89
C CYS A 61 27.09 -22.61 -11.22
N THR A 62 26.78 -23.76 -10.62
CA THR A 62 25.46 -24.40 -10.71
C THR A 62 24.51 -23.76 -9.71
N LEU A 63 23.53 -23.01 -10.19
CA LEU A 63 22.62 -22.21 -9.37
C LEU A 63 21.18 -22.69 -9.53
N PRO A 64 20.35 -22.66 -8.48
CA PRO A 64 18.92 -22.88 -8.64
C PRO A 64 18.29 -21.75 -9.49
N PRO A 65 17.20 -22.02 -10.22
CA PRO A 65 16.43 -20.99 -10.91
C PRO A 65 16.03 -19.86 -9.97
N GLY A 66 16.09 -18.63 -10.46
CA GLY A 66 15.79 -17.44 -9.68
C GLY A 66 16.86 -16.35 -9.78
N TYR A 67 16.71 -15.33 -8.95
CA TYR A 67 17.57 -14.15 -8.94
C TYR A 67 18.76 -14.37 -8.02
N HIS A 68 19.96 -14.17 -8.57
CA HIS A 68 21.21 -14.26 -7.82
C HIS A 68 21.96 -12.95 -7.92
N GLN A 69 22.17 -12.29 -6.78
CA GLN A 69 23.09 -11.17 -6.67
C GLN A 69 24.51 -11.68 -6.46
N TYR A 70 25.49 -10.99 -7.03
CA TYR A 70 26.90 -11.32 -6.91
C TYR A 70 27.79 -10.08 -7.07
N LYS A 71 29.05 -10.24 -6.69
CA LYS A 71 30.09 -9.23 -6.80
C LYS A 71 31.43 -9.90 -7.06
N PHE A 72 32.31 -9.20 -7.76
CA PHE A 72 33.67 -9.64 -8.01
C PHE A 72 34.59 -9.12 -6.91
N ILE A 73 35.59 -9.91 -6.56
CA ILE A 73 36.68 -9.49 -5.67
C ILE A 73 37.96 -9.56 -6.51
N VAL A 74 38.43 -8.40 -6.94
CA VAL A 74 39.59 -8.24 -7.82
C VAL A 74 40.74 -7.69 -6.99
N ASP A 75 41.80 -8.48 -6.83
CA ASP A 75 42.99 -8.11 -6.06
C ASP A 75 42.69 -7.65 -4.61
N GLY A 76 41.62 -8.18 -4.02
CA GLY A 76 41.17 -7.89 -2.66
C GLY A 76 40.10 -6.80 -2.56
N GLU A 77 39.74 -6.14 -3.66
CA GLU A 77 38.71 -5.09 -3.70
C GLU A 77 37.39 -5.60 -4.27
N TRP A 78 36.29 -5.22 -3.61
CA TRP A 78 34.94 -5.52 -4.07
C TRP A 78 34.53 -4.64 -5.24
N ARG A 79 34.38 -5.26 -6.42
CA ARG A 79 34.03 -4.59 -7.68
C ARG A 79 32.78 -5.19 -8.29
N HIS A 80 32.04 -4.35 -8.99
CA HIS A 80 30.96 -4.78 -9.88
C HIS A 80 31.35 -4.45 -11.31
N ASP A 81 30.73 -5.13 -12.27
CA ASP A 81 30.91 -4.86 -13.69
C ASP A 81 29.81 -3.90 -14.15
N ASP A 82 30.19 -2.69 -14.53
CA ASP A 82 29.28 -1.64 -15.03
C ASP A 82 28.60 -2.03 -16.35
N GLN A 83 29.15 -3.02 -17.08
CA GLN A 83 28.59 -3.51 -18.34
C GLN A 83 27.53 -4.60 -18.12
N GLN A 84 27.38 -5.10 -16.89
CA GLN A 84 26.40 -6.13 -16.53
C GLN A 84 25.26 -5.53 -15.71
N SER A 85 24.16 -6.27 -15.57
CA SER A 85 23.01 -5.79 -14.81
C SER A 85 23.40 -5.55 -13.35
N VAL A 86 23.11 -4.34 -12.86
CA VAL A 86 23.42 -3.89 -11.49
C VAL A 86 22.15 -3.70 -10.67
N MET A 87 22.27 -3.83 -9.36
CA MET A 87 21.23 -3.59 -8.36
C MET A 87 21.86 -2.92 -7.15
N SER A 88 21.24 -1.84 -6.68
CA SER A 88 21.69 -1.12 -5.48
C SER A 88 20.90 -1.59 -4.26
N ASP A 89 21.59 -1.85 -3.15
CA ASP A 89 20.96 -2.14 -1.87
C ASP A 89 20.55 -0.84 -1.12
N PRO A 90 19.70 -0.93 -0.09
CA PRO A 90 19.28 0.24 0.71
C PRO A 90 20.41 0.95 1.47
N LEU A 91 21.61 0.36 1.52
CA LEU A 91 22.80 0.90 2.17
C LEU A 91 23.77 1.56 1.16
N GLY A 92 23.38 1.62 -0.12
CA GLY A 92 24.15 2.26 -1.19
C GLY A 92 25.18 1.36 -1.86
N ASN A 93 25.25 0.06 -1.54
CA ASN A 93 26.15 -0.86 -2.22
C ASN A 93 25.57 -1.29 -3.56
N VAL A 94 26.40 -1.25 -4.60
CA VAL A 94 26.06 -1.74 -5.94
C VAL A 94 26.62 -3.16 -6.12
N ASN A 95 25.73 -4.07 -6.49
CA ASN A 95 26.02 -5.48 -6.80
C ASN A 95 25.54 -5.81 -8.21
N ASN A 96 26.18 -6.76 -8.89
CA ASN A 96 25.62 -7.31 -10.12
C ASN A 96 24.52 -8.33 -9.80
N TRP A 97 23.65 -8.61 -10.76
CA TRP A 97 22.65 -9.67 -10.62
C TRP A 97 22.44 -10.45 -11.92
N VAL A 98 22.01 -11.70 -11.78
CA VAL A 98 21.65 -12.58 -12.90
C VAL A 98 20.33 -13.30 -12.60
N LEU A 99 19.49 -13.45 -13.62
CA LEU A 99 18.30 -14.31 -13.56
C LEU A 99 18.63 -15.66 -14.20
N VAL A 100 18.59 -16.71 -13.39
CA VAL A 100 18.77 -18.09 -13.82
C VAL A 100 17.39 -18.67 -14.15
N LYS A 101 17.15 -19.01 -15.42
CA LYS A 101 15.88 -19.57 -15.89
C LYS A 101 15.90 -21.11 -15.85
N GLU A 102 14.75 -21.73 -15.67
CA GLU A 102 14.60 -23.18 -15.82
C GLU A 102 14.85 -23.61 -17.27
N PRO A 103 15.56 -24.73 -17.52
CA PRO A 103 15.68 -25.28 -18.87
C PRO A 103 14.31 -25.81 -19.33
N GLU A 104 13.78 -25.29 -20.44
CA GLU A 104 12.53 -25.80 -21.04
C GLU A 104 12.74 -27.24 -21.57
N HIS A 105 12.01 -28.20 -21.02
CA HIS A 105 11.97 -29.57 -21.54
C HIS A 105 11.16 -29.62 -22.85
N LEU A 106 11.84 -29.68 -23.99
CA LEU A 106 11.23 -30.02 -25.28
C LEU A 106 10.88 -31.52 -25.30
N SER A 107 9.61 -31.86 -25.09
CA SER A 107 9.09 -33.22 -25.30
C SER A 107 8.91 -33.49 -26.80
N SER A 108 9.62 -34.50 -27.29
CA SER A 108 9.55 -35.06 -28.64
C SER A 108 8.14 -35.49 -29.03
N VAL A 109 7.70 -35.14 -30.25
CA VAL A 109 6.68 -35.89 -30.99
C VAL A 109 7.19 -36.08 -32.42
N GLU A 110 7.65 -37.29 -32.70
CA GLU A 110 7.79 -37.83 -34.04
C GLU A 110 6.43 -38.37 -34.52
N GLY A 111 6.09 -38.07 -35.77
CA GLY A 111 4.94 -38.63 -36.48
C GLY A 111 5.07 -38.37 -37.98
N LEU A 112 5.73 -39.29 -38.67
CA LEU A 112 5.97 -39.33 -40.12
C LEU A 112 4.69 -39.23 -40.97
N GLY A 113 4.78 -38.48 -42.08
CA GLY A 113 3.75 -38.39 -43.12
C GLY A 113 4.16 -37.61 -44.38
N GLN A 114 5.26 -38.01 -45.02
CA GLN A 114 5.55 -38.00 -46.46
C GLN A 114 4.72 -37.10 -47.43
N LEU A 115 5.36 -36.11 -48.10
CA LEU A 115 5.68 -36.09 -49.56
C LEU A 115 5.84 -34.66 -50.15
N GLY A 116 7.05 -34.37 -50.66
CA GLY A 116 7.39 -33.49 -51.81
C GLY A 116 7.17 -31.98 -51.67
N ALA A 117 7.93 -31.07 -52.27
CA ALA A 117 9.19 -31.05 -53.03
C ALA A 117 9.52 -29.55 -53.28
N SER A 118 10.77 -29.25 -53.67
CA SER A 118 11.25 -27.99 -54.33
C SER A 118 11.61 -26.79 -53.42
N MET A 119 12.91 -26.47 -53.23
CA MET A 119 13.77 -25.51 -54.01
C MET A 119 13.40 -24.04 -53.72
N ASP A 120 14.26 -23.04 -53.47
CA ASP A 120 15.71 -22.78 -53.60
C ASP A 120 15.97 -21.44 -52.82
N VAL A 121 17.04 -21.28 -52.01
CA VAL A 121 18.36 -20.64 -52.28
C VAL A 121 18.43 -19.10 -52.04
N ASP A 122 19.39 -18.71 -51.17
CA ASP A 122 20.16 -17.43 -51.07
C ASP A 122 19.44 -16.11 -50.73
N HIS A 123 20.02 -15.07 -50.11
CA HIS A 123 21.28 -14.76 -49.40
C HIS A 123 21.13 -13.28 -48.94
N ASP A 124 21.88 -12.86 -47.92
CA ASP A 124 22.34 -11.47 -47.67
C ASP A 124 21.42 -10.31 -47.21
N MET A 125 21.69 -9.86 -45.96
CA MET A 125 21.84 -8.45 -45.52
C MET A 125 22.88 -7.71 -46.39
N PRO A 126 22.95 -6.36 -46.55
CA PRO A 126 22.65 -5.27 -45.58
C PRO A 126 22.13 -3.96 -46.28
N PRO A 127 22.50 -2.71 -45.91
CA PRO A 127 22.31 -1.92 -44.68
C PRO A 127 21.53 -0.59 -44.88
N LEU A 128 21.40 0.14 -43.76
CA LEU A 128 21.02 1.54 -43.56
C LEU A 128 21.51 2.56 -44.63
N THR A 129 20.62 3.50 -45.00
CA THR A 129 21.02 4.82 -45.50
C THR A 129 20.05 5.93 -45.08
N VAL A 130 20.67 7.02 -44.63
CA VAL A 130 20.12 8.34 -44.31
C VAL A 130 19.81 9.10 -45.61
N LEU A 131 18.70 9.86 -45.67
CA LEU A 131 18.64 11.26 -46.14
C LEU A 131 17.18 11.72 -46.43
N SER A 132 16.80 12.80 -45.74
CA SER A 132 16.10 13.99 -46.23
C SER A 132 15.22 13.92 -47.49
N SER A 133 13.99 14.42 -47.40
CA SER A 133 13.51 15.52 -48.26
C SER A 133 12.08 15.96 -47.88
N LEU A 134 11.92 17.28 -47.70
CA LEU A 134 10.65 17.99 -47.85
C LEU A 134 10.20 17.93 -49.31
N PRO A 135 8.91 18.20 -49.59
CA PRO A 135 8.66 19.27 -50.54
C PRO A 135 7.59 20.27 -50.12
N GLU A 136 7.77 21.47 -50.66
CA GLU A 136 6.99 22.68 -50.51
C GLU A 136 5.69 22.68 -51.32
N THR A 137 4.73 23.38 -50.73
CA THR A 137 3.56 24.15 -51.21
C THR A 137 3.26 24.32 -52.72
N SER A 138 1.96 24.24 -53.04
CA SER A 138 1.18 25.13 -53.94
C SER A 138 -0.31 24.78 -53.74
N GLY A 139 -1.18 25.61 -53.12
CA GLY A 139 -1.87 26.80 -53.66
C GLY A 139 -2.94 26.37 -54.69
N LEU A 140 -4.25 26.62 -54.63
CA LEU A 140 -5.15 27.71 -54.18
C LEU A 140 -6.60 27.17 -54.45
N ARG A 141 -7.69 27.34 -53.67
CA ARG A 141 -8.56 28.52 -53.39
C ARG A 141 -9.80 27.95 -52.65
N LEU A 142 -10.20 28.41 -51.45
CA LEU A 142 -10.96 29.62 -51.05
C LEU A 142 -12.49 29.44 -51.01
N ASP A 143 -13.05 30.02 -49.94
CA ASP A 143 -14.45 30.30 -49.55
C ASP A 143 -15.01 29.34 -48.48
N ASP A 144 -15.47 29.74 -47.28
CA ASP A 144 -15.55 31.05 -46.64
C ASP A 144 -15.95 30.90 -45.13
N HIS A 145 -15.51 31.86 -44.30
CA HIS A 145 -16.22 32.43 -43.12
C HIS A 145 -16.43 31.63 -41.80
N HIS A 146 -15.52 31.82 -40.81
CA HIS A 146 -15.72 32.62 -39.57
C HIS A 146 -14.88 32.21 -38.34
N GLN A 147 -14.34 33.24 -37.67
CA GLN A 147 -13.85 33.36 -36.29
C GLN A 147 -12.39 33.00 -35.97
N VAL A 148 -11.66 34.07 -35.64
CA VAL A 148 -10.28 34.13 -35.17
C VAL A 148 -10.26 34.45 -33.67
N GLN A 149 -9.38 33.73 -32.96
CA GLN A 149 -8.75 34.01 -31.67
C GLN A 149 -9.57 33.93 -30.36
N HIS A 150 -9.27 32.89 -29.58
CA HIS A 150 -8.36 33.05 -28.42
C HIS A 150 -7.57 31.76 -28.17
N HIS A 151 -6.28 31.81 -28.50
CA HIS A 151 -5.28 30.79 -28.25
C HIS A 151 -4.75 31.00 -26.83
N LEU A 152 -5.09 30.12 -25.89
CA LEU A 152 -4.35 29.95 -24.64
C LEU A 152 -3.67 28.59 -24.70
N GLN A 153 -2.34 28.68 -24.72
CA GLN A 153 -1.33 27.64 -24.79
C GLN A 153 -1.70 26.39 -23.95
N ALA A 154 -2.19 25.34 -24.60
CA ALA A 154 -2.23 24.01 -23.99
C ALA A 154 -0.81 23.44 -24.03
N THR A 155 -0.14 23.45 -22.88
CA THR A 155 1.13 22.78 -22.68
C THR A 155 0.93 21.28 -22.94
N LEU A 156 1.51 20.79 -24.04
CA LEU A 156 1.51 19.39 -24.43
C LEU A 156 2.14 18.54 -23.32
N LEU A 157 1.30 17.89 -22.50
CA LEU A 157 1.71 16.70 -21.76
C LEU A 157 1.99 15.60 -22.80
N PRO A 158 3.05 14.79 -22.65
CA PRO A 158 3.26 13.64 -23.53
C PRO A 158 2.02 12.74 -23.45
N GLU A 159 1.43 12.40 -24.61
CA GLU A 159 0.34 11.43 -24.70
C GLU A 159 0.81 10.11 -24.09
N VAL A 160 0.36 9.82 -22.86
CA VAL A 160 0.54 8.51 -22.27
C VAL A 160 -0.33 7.57 -23.10
N PRO A 161 0.22 6.47 -23.66
CA PRO A 161 -0.60 5.52 -24.42
C PRO A 161 -1.73 5.03 -23.51
N ALA A 162 -2.97 5.29 -23.94
CA ALA A 162 -4.16 4.80 -23.27
C ALA A 162 -4.08 3.27 -23.18
N LEU A 163 -4.30 2.70 -21.99
CA LEU A 163 -4.33 1.25 -21.85
C LEU A 163 -5.41 0.65 -22.73
N SER A 164 -5.09 -0.46 -23.39
CA SER A 164 -6.10 -1.35 -23.92
C SER A 164 -6.95 -1.89 -22.77
N GLU A 165 -8.27 -2.00 -22.96
CA GLU A 165 -9.17 -2.64 -21.99
C GLU A 165 -8.69 -4.04 -21.62
N GLY A 166 -8.09 -4.77 -22.57
CA GLY A 166 -7.51 -6.10 -22.33
C GLY A 166 -6.32 -6.09 -21.35
N ASP A 167 -5.49 -5.05 -21.36
CA ASP A 167 -4.36 -4.91 -20.44
C ASP A 167 -4.82 -4.52 -19.03
N ALA A 168 -5.88 -3.70 -18.95
CA ALA A 168 -6.51 -3.36 -17.69
C ALA A 168 -7.15 -4.59 -17.04
N GLU A 169 -7.89 -5.38 -17.80
CA GLU A 169 -8.54 -6.61 -17.32
C GLU A 169 -7.52 -7.68 -16.93
N ALA A 170 -6.46 -7.88 -17.74
CA ALA A 170 -5.38 -8.79 -17.40
C ALA A 170 -4.66 -8.38 -16.09
N SER A 171 -4.53 -7.06 -15.84
CA SER A 171 -4.00 -6.56 -14.57
C SER A 171 -4.93 -6.88 -13.39
N ARG A 172 -6.25 -6.67 -13.55
CA ARG A 172 -7.27 -6.98 -12.53
C ARG A 172 -7.27 -8.46 -12.19
N GLN A 173 -7.24 -9.33 -13.20
CA GLN A 173 -7.22 -10.77 -13.00
C GLN A 173 -5.98 -11.22 -12.22
N ARG A 174 -4.79 -10.70 -12.56
CA ARG A 174 -3.55 -11.01 -11.81
C ARG A 174 -3.62 -10.56 -10.35
N ILE A 175 -4.24 -9.41 -10.08
CA ILE A 175 -4.45 -8.92 -8.72
C ILE A 175 -5.46 -9.81 -7.99
N ALA A 176 -6.56 -10.20 -8.64
CA ALA A 176 -7.57 -11.10 -8.06
C ALA A 176 -6.96 -12.46 -7.72
N ASP A 177 -6.19 -13.05 -8.63
CA ASP A 177 -5.50 -14.32 -8.42
C ASP A 177 -4.52 -14.24 -7.24
N PHE A 178 -3.76 -13.14 -7.14
CA PHE A 178 -2.89 -12.86 -6.00
C PHE A 178 -3.68 -12.81 -4.69
N LEU A 179 -4.77 -12.04 -4.64
CA LEU A 179 -5.57 -11.86 -3.42
C LEU A 179 -6.28 -13.14 -2.97
N LEU A 180 -6.61 -14.04 -3.91
CA LEU A 180 -7.19 -15.35 -3.61
C LEU A 180 -6.15 -16.38 -3.17
N ARG A 181 -4.91 -16.29 -3.69
CA ARG A 181 -3.83 -17.25 -3.42
C ARG A 181 -3.15 -17.03 -2.08
N TYR A 182 -2.97 -15.78 -1.67
CA TYR A 182 -2.27 -15.43 -0.43
C TYR A 182 -3.26 -15.20 0.71
N THR A 183 -2.82 -15.48 1.95
CA THR A 183 -3.67 -15.46 3.15
C THR A 183 -3.35 -14.27 4.06
N ALA A 184 -4.21 -14.04 5.06
CA ALA A 184 -4.01 -13.03 6.10
C ALA A 184 -2.70 -13.23 6.89
N TYR A 185 -2.18 -14.47 6.95
CA TYR A 185 -0.89 -14.78 7.54
C TYR A 185 0.27 -13.98 6.90
N GLU A 186 0.20 -13.70 5.60
CA GLU A 186 1.22 -12.91 4.87
C GLU A 186 1.29 -11.44 5.30
N LEU A 187 0.28 -10.96 6.03
CA LEU A 187 0.26 -9.61 6.59
C LEU A 187 1.06 -9.53 7.90
N LEU A 188 1.31 -10.66 8.56
CA LEU A 188 2.02 -10.69 9.83
C LEU A 188 3.50 -10.36 9.60
N PRO A 189 4.08 -9.43 10.36
CA PRO A 189 5.53 -9.24 10.36
C PRO A 189 6.22 -10.43 11.03
N GLU A 190 7.49 -10.68 10.70
CA GLU A 190 8.32 -11.72 11.36
C GLU A 190 8.38 -11.52 12.88
N SER A 191 8.39 -10.26 13.33
CA SER A 191 8.24 -9.88 14.73
C SER A 191 7.39 -8.62 14.79
N GLY A 192 6.40 -8.61 15.67
CA GLY A 192 5.44 -7.52 15.79
C GLY A 192 4.89 -7.40 17.20
N LYS A 193 4.39 -6.21 17.51
CA LYS A 193 3.67 -5.92 18.75
C LYS A 193 2.18 -5.86 18.45
N VAL A 194 1.38 -6.55 19.23
CA VAL A 194 -0.08 -6.39 19.28
C VAL A 194 -0.47 -5.81 20.63
N VAL A 195 -1.51 -4.97 20.64
CA VAL A 195 -2.03 -4.33 21.85
C VAL A 195 -3.52 -4.58 21.90
N ALA A 196 -4.02 -5.02 23.04
CA ALA A 196 -5.44 -5.16 23.35
C ALA A 196 -5.74 -4.39 24.65
N LEU A 197 -6.96 -3.92 24.80
CA LEU A 197 -7.40 -3.16 25.98
C LEU A 197 -8.48 -3.94 26.71
N ASP A 198 -8.35 -4.05 28.03
CA ASP A 198 -9.41 -4.63 28.86
C ASP A 198 -10.65 -3.71 28.86
N VAL A 199 -11.84 -4.28 28.72
CA VAL A 199 -13.11 -3.53 28.72
C VAL A 199 -13.38 -2.77 30.03
N THR A 200 -12.75 -3.17 31.14
CA THR A 200 -12.84 -2.51 32.44
C THR A 200 -11.93 -1.29 32.56
N LEU A 201 -11.02 -1.08 31.61
CA LEU A 201 -10.13 0.07 31.61
C LEU A 201 -10.94 1.38 31.49
N PRO A 202 -10.61 2.43 32.27
CA PRO A 202 -11.20 3.75 32.10
C PRO A 202 -10.93 4.29 30.69
N VAL A 203 -11.96 4.90 30.09
CA VAL A 203 -11.94 5.40 28.71
C VAL A 203 -10.77 6.38 28.48
N LYS A 204 -10.48 7.24 29.46
CA LYS A 204 -9.31 8.13 29.43
C LYS A 204 -7.99 7.41 29.24
N GLN A 205 -7.75 6.42 30.10
CA GLN A 205 -6.51 5.65 30.08
C GLN A 205 -6.39 4.86 28.78
N ALA A 206 -7.52 4.37 28.26
CA ALA A 206 -7.58 3.69 26.97
C ALA A 206 -7.13 4.59 25.81
N PHE A 207 -7.66 5.82 25.71
CA PHE A 207 -7.26 6.75 24.65
C PHE A 207 -5.86 7.32 24.82
N HIS A 208 -5.43 7.54 26.07
CA HIS A 208 -4.04 7.87 26.38
C HIS A 208 -3.08 6.79 25.87
N ALA A 209 -3.37 5.52 26.19
CA ALA A 209 -2.58 4.38 25.72
C ALA A 209 -2.59 4.26 24.20
N LEU A 210 -3.73 4.46 23.52
CA LEU A 210 -3.78 4.48 22.06
C LEU A 210 -2.88 5.56 21.46
N TYR A 211 -2.93 6.78 22.00
CA TYR A 211 -2.13 7.90 21.55
C TYR A 211 -0.63 7.66 21.76
N GLU A 212 -0.22 7.27 22.98
CA GLU A 212 1.18 7.00 23.31
C GLU A 212 1.78 5.87 22.47
N GLN A 213 0.99 4.84 22.15
CA GLN A 213 1.42 3.74 21.31
C GLN A 213 1.32 4.04 19.80
N GLY A 214 0.81 5.22 19.41
CA GLY A 214 0.58 5.59 18.02
C GLY A 214 -0.45 4.70 17.31
N LEU A 215 -1.38 4.10 18.06
CA LEU A 215 -2.34 3.14 17.55
C LEU A 215 -3.66 3.82 17.19
N PRO A 216 -4.17 3.65 15.96
CA PRO A 216 -5.43 4.29 15.55
C PRO A 216 -6.69 3.58 16.09
N ALA A 217 -6.56 2.30 16.45
CA ALA A 217 -7.59 1.53 17.13
C ALA A 217 -6.96 0.32 17.84
N ALA A 218 -7.66 -0.23 18.84
CA ALA A 218 -7.27 -1.47 19.52
C ALA A 218 -8.49 -2.40 19.73
N PRO A 219 -8.28 -3.73 19.67
CA PRO A 219 -9.27 -4.70 20.07
C PRO A 219 -9.50 -4.67 21.58
N LEU A 220 -10.74 -4.99 21.97
CA LEU A 220 -11.20 -5.02 23.34
C LEU A 220 -11.31 -6.44 23.83
N TRP A 221 -10.65 -6.71 24.95
CA TRP A 221 -10.62 -7.99 25.63
C TRP A 221 -11.57 -7.98 26.82
N ASP A 222 -12.47 -8.95 26.86
CA ASP A 222 -13.34 -9.21 28.01
C ASP A 222 -12.76 -10.37 28.81
N SER A 223 -12.16 -10.05 29.95
CA SER A 223 -11.50 -11.03 30.83
C SER A 223 -12.49 -12.02 31.46
N ASP A 224 -13.74 -11.62 31.70
CA ASP A 224 -14.75 -12.52 32.27
C ASP A 224 -15.23 -13.54 31.24
N ARG A 225 -15.37 -13.10 29.98
CA ARG A 225 -15.83 -13.95 28.87
C ARG A 225 -14.70 -14.64 28.10
N GLN A 226 -13.45 -14.29 28.39
CA GLN A 226 -12.26 -14.80 27.71
C GLN A 226 -12.33 -14.66 26.18
N GLN A 227 -12.79 -13.51 25.69
CA GLN A 227 -12.97 -13.26 24.26
C GLN A 227 -12.78 -11.79 23.88
N PHE A 228 -12.51 -11.55 22.60
CA PHE A 228 -12.54 -10.21 22.02
C PHE A 228 -13.98 -9.79 21.71
N VAL A 229 -14.42 -8.65 22.25
CA VAL A 229 -15.83 -8.21 22.18
C VAL A 229 -16.05 -7.00 21.27
N GLY A 230 -14.98 -6.37 20.76
CA GLY A 230 -15.11 -5.23 19.85
C GLY A 230 -13.80 -4.50 19.60
N MET A 231 -13.88 -3.36 18.93
CA MET A 231 -12.77 -2.44 18.69
C MET A 231 -13.02 -1.09 19.38
N LEU A 232 -11.98 -0.43 19.85
CA LEU A 232 -12.00 0.97 20.30
C LEU A 232 -11.18 1.80 19.32
N SER A 233 -11.74 2.89 18.80
CA SER A 233 -11.12 3.73 17.79
C SER A 233 -11.33 5.23 18.06
N ALA A 234 -10.62 6.07 17.32
CA ALA A 234 -10.84 7.52 17.37
C ALA A 234 -12.30 7.93 17.06
N ALA A 235 -13.07 7.13 16.30
CA ALA A 235 -14.48 7.42 16.07
C ALA A 235 -15.31 7.33 17.37
N ASP A 236 -14.98 6.38 18.24
CA ASP A 236 -15.61 6.26 19.55
C ASP A 236 -15.28 7.49 20.40
N PHE A 237 -14.02 7.95 20.39
CA PHE A 237 -13.62 9.18 21.09
C PHE A 237 -14.45 10.39 20.65
N ILE A 238 -14.63 10.56 19.34
CA ILE A 238 -15.44 11.66 18.78
C ILE A 238 -16.88 11.59 19.29
N THR A 239 -17.48 10.40 19.29
CA THR A 239 -18.85 10.23 19.79
C THR A 239 -18.94 10.50 21.29
N ILE A 240 -17.97 10.04 22.09
CA ILE A 240 -17.92 10.32 23.53
C ILE A 240 -17.85 11.83 23.78
N LEU A 241 -16.91 12.53 23.15
CA LEU A 241 -16.73 13.97 23.32
C LEU A 241 -17.98 14.76 22.93
N LYS A 242 -18.70 14.33 21.88
CA LYS A 242 -19.95 14.97 21.46
C LYS A 242 -21.08 14.79 22.47
N GLN A 243 -21.20 13.60 23.07
CA GLN A 243 -22.22 13.36 24.11
C GLN A 243 -21.96 14.21 25.35
N LEU A 244 -20.69 14.30 25.76
CA LEU A 244 -20.28 15.16 26.88
C LEU A 244 -20.53 16.64 26.59
N GLY A 245 -20.23 17.10 25.37
CA GLY A 245 -20.45 18.49 24.97
C GLY A 245 -21.92 18.88 24.79
N SER A 246 -22.79 17.95 24.34
CA SER A 246 -24.20 18.25 24.01
C SER A 246 -25.11 18.28 25.23
N ASN A 247 -24.76 17.58 26.31
CA ASN A 247 -25.66 17.42 27.44
C ASN A 247 -25.75 18.65 28.34
N GLY A 248 -24.91 19.69 28.17
CA GLY A 248 -24.90 20.89 29.02
C GLY A 248 -24.73 20.60 30.53
N ALA A 249 -24.58 19.33 30.88
CA ALA A 249 -24.41 18.82 32.20
C ALA A 249 -22.92 18.88 32.47
N ILE A 250 -22.59 19.60 33.53
CA ILE A 250 -21.40 19.38 34.33
C ILE A 250 -21.49 17.92 34.83
N LEU A 251 -21.19 16.97 33.96
CA LEU A 251 -20.68 15.69 34.37
C LEU A 251 -19.24 16.01 34.74
N ALA A 252 -19.01 16.07 36.05
CA ALA A 252 -17.75 16.46 36.64
C ALA A 252 -16.61 15.68 35.98
N GLU A 253 -15.40 16.26 35.94
CA GLU A 253 -14.18 15.63 35.40
C GLU A 253 -14.01 14.15 35.83
N ASP A 254 -14.59 13.79 36.98
CA ASP A 254 -14.70 12.45 37.54
C ASP A 254 -15.34 11.41 36.61
N ASP A 255 -16.30 11.77 35.76
CA ASP A 255 -17.01 10.80 34.92
C ASP A 255 -16.11 10.23 33.82
N PHE A 256 -15.29 11.04 33.16
CA PHE A 256 -14.35 10.54 32.13
C PHE A 256 -13.21 9.71 32.73
N ASP A 257 -12.83 10.02 33.97
CA ASP A 257 -11.78 9.34 34.72
C ASP A 257 -12.27 8.01 35.30
N THR A 258 -13.58 7.85 35.52
CA THR A 258 -14.18 6.66 36.16
C THR A 258 -14.97 5.75 35.21
N HIS A 259 -15.54 6.27 34.11
CA HIS A 259 -16.31 5.46 33.18
C HIS A 259 -15.41 4.51 32.40
N THR A 260 -15.76 3.22 32.45
CA THR A 260 -15.06 2.14 31.75
C THR A 260 -15.49 2.06 30.29
N ILE A 261 -14.64 1.44 29.45
CA ILE A 261 -14.98 1.21 28.04
C ILE A 261 -16.28 0.41 27.91
N ALA A 262 -16.50 -0.59 28.77
CA ALA A 262 -17.71 -1.40 28.80
C ALA A 262 -18.97 -0.54 29.02
N ALA A 263 -18.95 0.33 30.04
CA ALA A 263 -20.08 1.19 30.38
C ALA A 263 -20.45 2.10 29.20
N TRP A 264 -19.45 2.71 28.57
CA TRP A 264 -19.69 3.62 27.45
C TRP A 264 -20.19 2.89 26.19
N LYS A 265 -19.71 1.67 25.93
CA LYS A 265 -20.23 0.85 24.83
C LYS A 265 -21.67 0.41 25.03
N GLU A 266 -22.07 0.12 26.27
CA GLU A 266 -23.46 -0.20 26.62
C GLU A 266 -24.37 1.03 26.43
N GLU A 267 -23.93 2.21 26.88
CA GLU A 267 -24.67 3.47 26.70
C GLU A 267 -24.85 3.83 25.22
N LYS A 268 -23.80 3.71 24.41
CA LYS A 268 -23.86 3.91 22.95
C LYS A 268 -24.89 2.97 22.30
N LEU A 269 -24.96 1.71 22.75
CA LEU A 269 -25.94 0.74 22.26
C LEU A 269 -27.37 1.12 22.65
N GLN A 270 -27.59 1.60 23.88
CA GLN A 270 -28.89 2.06 24.34
C GLN A 270 -29.38 3.29 23.55
N LEU A 271 -28.49 4.26 23.30
CA LEU A 271 -28.79 5.44 22.51
C LEU A 271 -29.10 5.10 21.04
N ALA A 272 -28.35 4.17 20.45
CA ALA A 272 -28.63 3.68 19.10
C ALA A 272 -30.02 3.00 19.01
N THR A 273 -30.47 2.37 20.09
CA THR A 273 -31.79 1.73 20.18
C THR A 273 -32.93 2.74 20.35
N GLN A 274 -32.67 3.94 20.88
CA GLN A 274 -33.68 5.00 21.05
C GLN A 274 -33.91 5.84 19.79
N MET A 275 -32.88 6.05 18.96
CA MET A 275 -33.00 6.88 17.75
C MET A 275 -33.60 6.13 16.54
N ASP A 276 -33.44 4.81 16.49
CA ASP A 276 -34.01 3.97 15.44
C ASP A 276 -35.21 3.22 16.03
N GLY A 277 -36.42 3.75 15.86
CA GLY A 277 -37.68 3.18 16.38
C GLY A 277 -38.06 1.81 15.81
N SER A 278 -37.10 1.10 15.20
CA SER A 278 -37.19 -0.23 14.64
C SER A 278 -36.43 -1.23 15.52
N ARG A 279 -37.12 -2.32 15.86
CA ARG A 279 -36.66 -3.52 16.59
C ARG A 279 -35.12 -3.65 16.70
N MET A 280 -34.61 -3.43 17.91
CA MET A 280 -33.44 -4.10 18.49
C MET A 280 -32.30 -4.28 17.47
N SER A 281 -31.54 -3.22 17.17
CA SER A 281 -30.33 -3.37 16.36
C SER A 281 -29.40 -4.35 17.12
N PRO A 282 -29.17 -5.58 16.58
CA PRO A 282 -28.41 -6.58 17.30
C PRO A 282 -26.99 -6.06 17.52
N ARG A 283 -26.39 -6.37 18.69
CA ARG A 283 -24.97 -6.12 18.96
C ARG A 283 -24.20 -6.58 17.73
N ARG A 284 -23.59 -5.65 16.97
CA ARG A 284 -22.81 -6.03 15.80
C ARG A 284 -21.66 -6.90 16.31
N PRO A 285 -21.57 -8.18 15.91
CA PRO A 285 -20.52 -9.05 16.38
C PRO A 285 -19.16 -8.48 15.96
N LEU A 286 -18.12 -8.77 16.74
CA LEU A 286 -16.77 -8.40 16.37
C LEU A 286 -16.46 -9.02 15.01
N LEU A 287 -16.07 -8.18 14.06
CA LEU A 287 -15.53 -8.63 12.79
C LEU A 287 -14.08 -9.05 13.00
N TYR A 288 -13.73 -10.26 12.58
CA TYR A 288 -12.38 -10.79 12.63
C TYR A 288 -12.11 -11.63 11.38
N VAL A 289 -10.84 -11.94 11.16
CA VAL A 289 -10.37 -12.86 10.10
C VAL A 289 -9.48 -13.94 10.71
N GLY A 290 -9.50 -15.13 10.13
CA GLY A 290 -8.55 -16.20 10.44
C GLY A 290 -7.21 -15.97 9.73
N PRO A 291 -6.10 -16.55 10.22
CA PRO A 291 -4.81 -16.49 9.53
C PRO A 291 -4.85 -17.15 8.15
N ASP A 292 -5.73 -18.13 7.96
CA ASP A 292 -5.89 -18.89 6.71
C ASP A 292 -6.90 -18.25 5.73
N ASP A 293 -7.61 -17.19 6.15
CA ASP A 293 -8.50 -16.45 5.25
C ASP A 293 -7.67 -15.77 4.14
N SER A 294 -8.17 -15.79 2.90
CA SER A 294 -7.53 -15.13 1.76
C SER A 294 -7.47 -13.61 1.93
N LEU A 295 -6.47 -12.97 1.34
CA LEU A 295 -6.38 -11.50 1.32
C LEU A 295 -7.60 -10.85 0.65
N ARG A 296 -8.25 -11.56 -0.29
CA ARG A 296 -9.52 -11.15 -0.89
C ARG A 296 -10.62 -11.05 0.17
N GLN A 297 -10.80 -12.08 1.00
CA GLN A 297 -11.78 -12.07 2.10
C GLN A 297 -11.47 -10.96 3.12
N VAL A 298 -10.19 -10.70 3.40
CA VAL A 298 -9.78 -9.59 4.27
C VAL A 298 -10.20 -8.25 3.67
N ALA A 299 -9.91 -8.02 2.38
CA ALA A 299 -10.27 -6.79 1.68
C ALA A 299 -11.79 -6.59 1.61
N ASP A 300 -12.54 -7.62 1.21
CA ASP A 300 -14.00 -7.58 1.10
C ASP A 300 -14.64 -7.25 2.46
N ARG A 301 -14.22 -7.91 3.55
CA ARG A 301 -14.72 -7.60 4.91
C ARG A 301 -14.44 -6.15 5.33
N LEU A 302 -13.26 -5.61 5.01
CA LEU A 302 -12.92 -4.22 5.34
C LEU A 302 -13.77 -3.23 4.52
N LEU A 303 -14.03 -3.53 3.25
CA LEU A 303 -14.80 -2.67 2.34
C LEU A 303 -16.30 -2.71 2.61
N GLU A 304 -16.88 -3.89 2.77
CA GLU A 304 -18.32 -4.13 2.99
C GLU A 304 -18.79 -3.55 4.32
N HIS A 305 -18.00 -3.72 5.38
CA HIS A 305 -18.35 -3.23 6.71
C HIS A 305 -17.81 -1.83 7.02
N GLU A 306 -17.12 -1.21 6.07
CA GLU A 306 -16.58 0.15 6.17
C GLU A 306 -15.62 0.35 7.36
N VAL A 307 -14.91 -0.71 7.75
CA VAL A 307 -14.00 -0.70 8.90
C VAL A 307 -12.56 -0.50 8.44
N ALA A 308 -11.79 0.27 9.21
CA ALA A 308 -10.41 0.58 8.85
C ALA A 308 -9.46 -0.61 9.08
N MET A 309 -9.76 -1.46 10.06
CA MET A 309 -8.93 -2.60 10.47
C MET A 309 -9.78 -3.73 11.06
N VAL A 310 -9.30 -4.96 10.95
CA VAL A 310 -9.90 -6.15 11.56
C VAL A 310 -8.83 -6.99 12.28
N PRO A 311 -9.10 -7.52 13.48
CA PRO A 311 -8.19 -8.44 14.15
C PRO A 311 -8.07 -9.77 13.40
N VAL A 312 -6.83 -10.25 13.30
CA VAL A 312 -6.50 -11.61 12.86
C VAL A 312 -6.47 -12.50 14.10
N LEU A 313 -7.46 -13.38 14.23
CA LEU A 313 -7.63 -14.25 15.39
C LEU A 313 -7.38 -15.70 15.01
N HIS A 314 -6.56 -16.40 15.81
CA HIS A 314 -6.36 -17.83 15.69
C HIS A 314 -7.05 -18.58 16.84
N PHE A 315 -7.75 -19.66 16.52
CA PHE A 315 -8.48 -20.48 17.47
C PHE A 315 -7.83 -21.88 17.55
N PRO A 316 -7.09 -22.19 18.63
CA PRO A 316 -6.40 -23.48 18.75
C PRO A 316 -7.40 -24.66 18.78
N PRO A 317 -7.11 -25.77 18.06
CA PRO A 317 -8.05 -26.89 17.91
C PRO A 317 -8.15 -27.82 19.14
N GLN A 318 -7.23 -27.74 20.10
CA GLN A 318 -7.25 -28.58 21.31
C GLN A 318 -7.14 -27.73 22.57
N ASN A 319 -8.17 -27.84 23.42
CA ASN A 319 -8.33 -27.25 24.75
C ASN A 319 -8.66 -25.74 24.81
N GLY A 320 -9.93 -25.43 25.07
CA GLY A 320 -10.28 -24.21 25.81
C GLY A 320 -10.22 -22.88 25.04
N SER A 321 -10.67 -22.85 23.79
CA SER A 321 -11.37 -21.77 23.05
C SER A 321 -10.97 -20.28 23.22
N VAL A 322 -9.79 -19.94 23.76
CA VAL A 322 -9.34 -18.54 23.83
C VAL A 322 -8.73 -18.13 22.49
N PRO A 323 -9.29 -17.10 21.81
CA PRO A 323 -8.69 -16.59 20.58
C PRO A 323 -7.34 -15.94 20.85
N GLN A 324 -6.34 -16.29 20.05
CA GLN A 324 -5.05 -15.61 20.03
C GLN A 324 -5.09 -14.47 19.02
N LEU A 325 -4.80 -13.24 19.48
CA LEU A 325 -4.64 -12.09 18.60
C LEU A 325 -3.26 -12.12 17.95
N LEU A 326 -3.23 -12.37 16.65
CA LEU A 326 -1.98 -12.44 15.89
C LEU A 326 -1.60 -11.08 15.28
N HIS A 327 -2.57 -10.34 14.74
CA HIS A 327 -2.31 -9.09 14.04
C HIS A 327 -3.57 -8.22 13.90
N LEU A 328 -3.41 -6.98 13.43
CA LEU A 328 -4.51 -6.11 12.99
C LEU A 328 -4.38 -5.88 11.48
N ALA A 329 -5.17 -6.61 10.69
CA ALA A 329 -5.17 -6.49 9.25
C ALA A 329 -5.85 -5.19 8.80
N SER A 330 -5.34 -4.60 7.71
CA SER A 330 -5.83 -3.35 7.13
C SER A 330 -5.62 -3.33 5.62
N LEU A 331 -6.37 -2.48 4.93
CA LEU A 331 -6.24 -2.30 3.47
C LEU A 331 -4.83 -1.84 3.07
N SER A 332 -4.17 -1.00 3.86
CA SER A 332 -2.78 -0.59 3.58
C SER A 332 -1.80 -1.76 3.72
N GLY A 333 -2.02 -2.66 4.69
CA GLY A 333 -1.25 -3.90 4.82
C GLY A 333 -1.41 -4.82 3.59
N VAL A 334 -2.64 -4.97 3.10
CA VAL A 334 -2.92 -5.73 1.88
C VAL A 334 -2.25 -5.08 0.66
N LEU A 335 -2.36 -3.75 0.48
CA LEU A 335 -1.64 -3.04 -0.59
C LEU A 335 -0.13 -3.18 -0.48
N LYS A 336 0.42 -3.15 0.73
CA LYS A 336 1.85 -3.32 0.96
C LYS A 336 2.32 -4.71 0.55
N CYS A 337 1.55 -5.75 0.89
CA CYS A 337 1.82 -7.11 0.47
C CYS A 337 1.76 -7.24 -1.07
N MET A 338 0.68 -6.74 -1.69
CA MET A 338 0.51 -6.70 -3.14
C MET A 338 1.65 -5.94 -3.83
N HIS A 339 1.96 -4.73 -3.36
CA HIS A 339 3.02 -3.90 -3.91
C HIS A 339 4.38 -4.61 -3.83
N ARG A 340 4.70 -5.25 -2.70
CA ARG A 340 5.93 -6.03 -2.53
C ARG A 340 6.00 -7.19 -3.53
N HIS A 341 4.90 -7.90 -3.75
CA HIS A 341 4.83 -9.02 -4.68
C HIS A 341 5.08 -8.59 -6.13
N PHE A 342 4.44 -7.51 -6.58
CA PHE A 342 4.55 -7.06 -7.98
C PHE A 342 5.70 -6.07 -8.24
N ARG A 343 6.41 -5.61 -7.20
CA ARG A 343 7.48 -4.60 -7.33
C ARG A 343 8.56 -4.98 -8.34
N ASN A 344 8.93 -6.26 -8.35
CA ASN A 344 10.05 -6.78 -9.13
C ASN A 344 9.62 -7.37 -10.48
N VAL A 345 8.34 -7.25 -10.86
CA VAL A 345 7.82 -7.74 -12.13
C VAL A 345 7.35 -6.54 -12.97
N PRO A 346 8.27 -5.77 -13.57
CA PRO A 346 7.90 -4.63 -14.40
C PRO A 346 7.02 -5.09 -15.57
N GLY A 347 5.92 -4.37 -15.82
CA GLY A 347 4.93 -4.74 -16.82
C GLY A 347 3.94 -5.85 -16.41
N SER A 348 4.00 -6.36 -15.17
CA SER A 348 2.99 -7.31 -14.68
C SER A 348 1.60 -6.68 -14.56
N LEU A 349 1.55 -5.39 -14.21
CA LEU A 349 0.33 -4.62 -14.01
C LEU A 349 0.42 -3.30 -14.79
N PRO A 350 0.16 -3.30 -16.12
CA PRO A 350 0.02 -2.08 -16.91
C PRO A 350 -0.93 -1.05 -16.29
N LEU A 351 -1.98 -1.52 -15.62
CA LEU A 351 -2.94 -0.69 -14.87
C LEU A 351 -2.27 0.28 -13.87
N LEU A 352 -1.22 -0.17 -13.17
CA LEU A 352 -0.55 0.66 -12.18
C LEU A 352 0.34 1.75 -12.80
N SER A 353 0.67 1.66 -14.08
CA SER A 353 1.49 2.67 -14.76
C SER A 353 0.69 3.89 -15.23
N GLN A 354 -0.65 3.83 -15.18
CA GLN A 354 -1.50 4.92 -15.66
C GLN A 354 -1.51 6.13 -14.74
N PRO A 355 -1.61 7.34 -15.30
CA PRO A 355 -1.78 8.55 -14.52
C PRO A 355 -3.13 8.53 -13.82
N ILE A 356 -3.16 8.89 -12.54
CA ILE A 356 -4.37 8.87 -11.73
C ILE A 356 -5.48 9.78 -12.26
N GLY A 357 -5.13 10.87 -12.96
CA GLY A 357 -6.10 11.77 -13.57
C GLY A 357 -6.86 11.16 -14.76
N ALA A 358 -6.37 10.06 -15.34
CA ALA A 358 -7.04 9.36 -16.44
C ALA A 358 -7.91 8.19 -15.95
N LEU A 359 -7.91 7.91 -14.65
CA LEU A 359 -8.57 6.76 -14.07
C LEU A 359 -9.83 7.21 -13.28
N PRO A 360 -10.93 6.45 -13.30
CA PRO A 360 -12.13 6.74 -12.51
C PRO A 360 -11.94 6.34 -11.04
N LEU A 361 -10.92 6.87 -10.37
CA LEU A 361 -10.67 6.65 -8.93
C LEU A 361 -10.68 7.95 -8.13
N GLY A 362 -11.11 7.86 -6.88
CA GLY A 362 -11.11 8.98 -5.94
C GLY A 362 -12.32 9.90 -6.08
N THR A 363 -12.36 10.92 -5.23
CA THR A 363 -13.38 11.97 -5.24
C THR A 363 -12.75 13.28 -5.69
N TRP A 364 -13.28 13.87 -6.76
CA TRP A 364 -12.74 15.07 -7.40
C TRP A 364 -13.72 16.23 -7.28
N ILE A 365 -13.23 17.45 -7.45
CA ILE A 365 -14.08 18.63 -7.54
C ILE A 365 -14.91 18.62 -8.84
N PRO A 366 -16.13 19.18 -8.84
CA PRO A 366 -17.03 19.15 -10.01
C PRO A 366 -16.44 19.75 -11.29
N GLU A 367 -15.54 20.74 -11.16
CA GLU A 367 -14.91 21.38 -12.31
C GLU A 367 -14.00 20.44 -13.10
N ILE A 368 -13.52 19.36 -12.48
CA ILE A 368 -12.65 18.37 -13.13
C ILE A 368 -13.48 17.23 -13.74
N THR A 369 -14.53 16.78 -13.05
CA THR A 369 -15.37 15.66 -13.51
C THR A 369 -16.45 16.09 -14.49
N GLY A 370 -16.82 17.38 -14.51
CA GLY A 370 -17.98 17.88 -15.25
C GLY A 370 -19.32 17.37 -14.69
N ASP A 371 -19.29 16.64 -13.57
CA ASP A 371 -20.46 16.04 -12.93
C ASP A 371 -20.76 16.76 -11.62
N ALA A 372 -21.77 17.62 -11.66
CA ALA A 372 -22.28 18.35 -10.49
C ALA A 372 -23.13 17.47 -9.56
N GLY A 373 -23.46 16.22 -9.95
CA GLY A 373 -24.26 15.28 -9.17
C GLY A 373 -23.44 14.31 -8.31
N GLY A 374 -22.12 14.24 -8.51
CA GLY A 374 -21.22 13.36 -7.76
C GLY A 374 -21.00 13.75 -6.29
N PRO A 375 -20.38 12.88 -5.48
CA PRO A 375 -20.05 13.18 -4.09
C PRO A 375 -19.11 14.39 -4.01
N GLN A 376 -19.54 15.44 -3.31
CA GLN A 376 -18.78 16.67 -3.20
C GLN A 376 -17.57 16.49 -2.26
N LEU A 377 -16.41 17.00 -2.70
CA LEU A 377 -15.21 17.04 -1.88
C LEU A 377 -15.42 17.92 -0.63
N ALA A 378 -15.47 17.28 0.54
CA ALA A 378 -15.57 17.98 1.82
C ALA A 378 -14.21 18.55 2.23
N VAL A 379 -14.17 19.86 2.51
CA VAL A 379 -12.96 20.59 2.93
C VAL A 379 -13.24 21.42 4.19
N LEU A 380 -12.18 21.77 4.93
CA LEU A 380 -12.24 22.62 6.11
C LEU A 380 -11.55 23.95 5.88
N ARG A 381 -12.04 24.99 6.57
CA ARG A 381 -11.32 26.28 6.69
C ARG A 381 -10.43 26.27 7.93
N PRO A 382 -9.30 27.00 7.96
CA PRO A 382 -8.42 27.04 9.12
C PRO A 382 -9.10 27.53 10.42
N ASN A 383 -10.10 28.40 10.27
CA ASN A 383 -10.91 28.95 11.36
C ASN A 383 -12.16 28.10 11.68
N ALA A 384 -12.36 26.96 11.00
CA ALA A 384 -13.47 26.08 11.31
C ALA A 384 -13.35 25.54 12.74
N THR A 385 -14.46 25.49 13.45
CA THR A 385 -14.51 24.95 14.80
C THR A 385 -14.28 23.44 14.79
N LEU A 386 -13.70 22.92 15.86
CA LEU A 386 -13.43 21.50 16.02
C LEU A 386 -14.74 20.70 16.00
N SER A 387 -15.79 21.20 16.66
CA SER A 387 -17.14 20.63 16.63
C SER A 387 -17.67 20.43 15.20
N ASN A 388 -17.54 21.46 14.34
CA ASN A 388 -17.94 21.38 12.94
C ASN A 388 -17.08 20.36 12.16
N ALA A 389 -15.77 20.35 12.38
CA ALA A 389 -14.88 19.37 11.73
C ALA A 389 -15.24 17.93 12.10
N LEU A 390 -15.51 17.67 13.39
CA LEU A 390 -15.94 16.37 13.90
C LEU A 390 -17.32 15.97 13.36
N ALA A 391 -18.25 16.92 13.22
CA ALA A 391 -19.54 16.70 12.57
C ALA A 391 -19.38 16.37 11.08
N LEU A 392 -18.51 17.07 10.36
CA LEU A 392 -18.27 16.81 8.96
C LEU A 392 -17.62 15.43 8.74
N LEU A 393 -16.65 15.05 9.57
CA LEU A 393 -16.02 13.71 9.54
C LEU A 393 -17.05 12.58 9.74
N LEU A 394 -17.96 12.73 10.70
CA LEU A 394 -18.99 11.72 10.98
C LEU A 394 -20.07 11.69 9.89
N ARG A 395 -20.56 12.84 9.43
CA ARG A 395 -21.62 12.93 8.42
C ARG A 395 -21.17 12.40 7.06
N THR A 396 -19.94 12.68 6.67
CA THR A 396 -19.38 12.24 5.38
C THR A 396 -18.79 10.83 5.45
N GLY A 397 -18.67 10.23 6.65
CA GLY A 397 -18.07 8.91 6.84
C GLY A 397 -16.56 8.86 6.60
N VAL A 398 -15.89 10.00 6.41
CA VAL A 398 -14.49 10.03 5.99
C VAL A 398 -13.51 9.99 7.16
N SER A 399 -12.27 9.54 6.91
CA SER A 399 -11.22 9.44 7.94
C SER A 399 -10.45 10.74 8.17
N SER A 400 -10.41 11.63 7.17
CA SER A 400 -9.68 12.89 7.23
C SER A 400 -10.22 13.89 6.21
N LEU A 401 -10.03 15.18 6.49
CA LEU A 401 -10.48 16.30 5.69
C LEU A 401 -9.31 17.25 5.41
N PRO A 402 -9.11 17.67 4.15
CA PRO A 402 -8.13 18.71 3.83
C PRO A 402 -8.58 20.07 4.38
N ILE A 403 -7.63 20.83 4.90
CA ILE A 403 -7.80 22.22 5.33
C ILE A 403 -7.27 23.12 4.22
N VAL A 404 -8.10 24.05 3.73
CA VAL A 404 -7.77 24.90 2.57
C VAL A 404 -7.90 26.39 2.88
N ASP A 405 -6.98 27.19 2.32
CA ASP A 405 -7.02 28.65 2.38
C ASP A 405 -8.14 29.22 1.51
N GLU A 406 -8.37 30.55 1.57
CA GLU A 406 -9.42 31.24 0.80
C GLU A 406 -9.37 30.98 -0.70
N HIS A 407 -8.18 30.71 -1.25
CA HIS A 407 -7.94 30.41 -2.66
C HIS A 407 -8.11 28.92 -3.02
N GLY A 408 -8.37 28.06 -2.03
CA GLY A 408 -8.53 26.62 -2.20
C GLY A 408 -7.22 25.84 -2.18
N SER A 409 -6.11 26.48 -1.80
CA SER A 409 -4.79 25.85 -1.66
C SER A 409 -4.73 25.04 -0.38
N LEU A 410 -4.10 23.87 -0.44
CA LEU A 410 -3.93 22.98 0.70
C LEU A 410 -3.01 23.60 1.76
N VAL A 411 -3.53 23.76 2.97
CA VAL A 411 -2.80 24.26 4.15
C VAL A 411 -2.36 23.11 5.03
N ASP A 412 -3.29 22.23 5.41
CA ASP A 412 -3.02 21.09 6.30
C ASP A 412 -4.12 20.02 6.12
N ILE A 413 -4.11 18.97 6.92
CA ILE A 413 -5.11 17.91 6.96
C ILE A 413 -5.53 17.63 8.42
N TYR A 414 -6.84 17.51 8.63
CA TYR A 414 -7.39 17.08 9.92
C TYR A 414 -7.94 15.67 9.81
N SER A 415 -7.38 14.74 10.58
CA SER A 415 -7.73 13.32 10.62
C SER A 415 -8.45 12.97 11.91
N ARG A 416 -9.30 11.94 11.87
CA ARG A 416 -9.93 11.40 13.09
C ARG A 416 -8.89 11.02 14.15
N SER A 417 -7.71 10.53 13.79
CA SER A 417 -6.65 10.23 14.75
C SER A 417 -6.13 11.45 15.51
N ASP A 418 -6.19 12.66 14.92
CA ASP A 418 -5.66 13.87 15.55
C ASP A 418 -6.43 14.23 16.82
N ILE A 419 -7.71 13.85 16.91
CA ILE A 419 -8.51 14.12 18.11
C ILE A 419 -7.97 13.39 19.34
N THR A 420 -7.33 12.22 19.17
CA THR A 420 -6.79 11.44 20.30
C THR A 420 -5.67 12.15 21.04
N ALA A 421 -4.99 13.12 20.42
CA ALA A 421 -3.98 13.96 21.08
C ALA A 421 -4.57 14.76 22.25
N LEU A 422 -5.87 15.08 22.22
CA LEU A 422 -6.53 15.80 23.32
C LEU A 422 -6.63 14.97 24.61
N ALA A 423 -6.47 13.65 24.53
CA ALA A 423 -6.54 12.74 25.68
C ALA A 423 -5.30 12.82 26.60
N ARG A 424 -4.20 13.44 26.16
CA ARG A 424 -2.91 13.46 26.86
C ARG A 424 -2.94 14.26 28.17
N ASP A 425 -3.29 15.54 28.11
CA ASP A 425 -3.10 16.46 29.23
C ASP A 425 -4.41 16.94 29.87
N ARG A 426 -5.46 16.13 29.79
CA ARG A 426 -6.84 16.55 30.16
C ARG A 426 -7.34 17.76 29.36
N SER A 427 -6.71 18.07 28.23
CA SER A 427 -7.09 19.23 27.42
C SER A 427 -8.56 19.13 27.01
N TYR A 428 -9.07 17.92 26.74
CA TYR A 428 -10.49 17.70 26.45
C TYR A 428 -11.46 18.26 27.50
N ALA A 429 -11.07 18.34 28.78
CA ALA A 429 -11.94 18.80 29.88
C ALA A 429 -12.16 20.32 29.87
N HIS A 430 -11.22 21.08 29.31
CA HIS A 430 -11.31 22.55 29.23
C HIS A 430 -11.59 23.05 27.81
N LEU A 431 -11.63 22.15 26.82
CA LEU A 431 -11.86 22.51 25.43
C LEU A 431 -13.36 22.61 25.14
N GLN A 432 -13.83 23.83 24.96
CA GLN A 432 -15.09 24.09 24.30
C GLN A 432 -14.93 23.79 22.80
N LEU A 433 -15.44 22.64 22.35
CA LEU A 433 -15.32 22.17 20.96
C LEU A 433 -15.83 23.19 19.93
N ASP A 434 -16.76 24.06 20.33
CA ASP A 434 -17.34 25.11 19.49
C ASP A 434 -16.48 26.38 19.41
N VAL A 435 -15.49 26.54 20.30
CA VAL A 435 -14.59 27.71 20.32
C VAL A 435 -13.24 27.36 19.70
N VAL A 436 -12.75 26.15 19.95
CA VAL A 436 -11.42 25.72 19.49
C VAL A 436 -11.45 25.50 17.99
N THR A 437 -10.52 26.16 17.29
CA THR A 437 -10.36 25.98 15.84
C THR A 437 -9.57 24.71 15.52
N VAL A 438 -9.78 24.16 14.33
CA VAL A 438 -9.01 22.98 13.85
C VAL A 438 -7.51 23.23 13.83
N THR A 439 -7.07 24.44 13.49
CA THR A 439 -5.64 24.81 13.48
C THR A 439 -5.05 24.79 14.88
N GLN A 440 -5.77 25.31 15.88
CA GLN A 440 -5.36 25.23 17.29
C GLN A 440 -5.32 23.78 17.78
N ALA A 441 -6.32 22.97 17.43
CA ALA A 441 -6.34 21.55 17.79
C ALA A 441 -5.13 20.79 17.24
N LEU A 442 -4.70 21.09 16.01
CA LEU A 442 -3.49 20.53 15.40
C LEU A 442 -2.21 20.98 16.11
N GLN A 443 -2.14 22.23 16.57
CA GLN A 443 -0.99 22.74 17.31
C GLN A 443 -0.79 22.02 18.66
N ILE A 444 -1.89 21.67 19.35
CA ILE A 444 -1.85 20.87 20.58
C ILE A 444 -1.19 19.52 20.32
N GLY A 445 -1.52 18.87 19.19
CA GLY A 445 -0.89 17.60 18.79
C GLY A 445 0.55 17.75 18.28
N ALA A 446 0.91 18.91 17.71
CA ALA A 446 2.21 19.16 17.08
C ALA A 446 3.31 19.62 18.05
N GLN A 447 2.95 20.22 19.20
CA GLN A 447 3.90 20.82 20.14
C GLN A 447 4.95 19.85 20.74
N ASP A 448 4.75 18.53 20.62
CA ASP A 448 5.61 17.55 21.30
C ASP A 448 6.08 16.35 20.45
N TRP A 449 5.85 16.36 19.13
CA TRP A 449 6.47 15.37 18.22
C TRP A 449 8.02 15.47 18.16
N GLY A 450 8.61 16.41 18.91
CA GLY A 450 10.06 16.59 19.05
C GLY A 450 10.73 15.81 20.18
N ASN A 451 10.00 15.21 21.14
CA ASN A 451 10.60 14.64 22.37
C ASN A 451 10.13 13.21 22.76
N GLY A 452 9.33 12.52 21.93
CA GLY A 452 8.97 11.11 22.15
C GLY A 452 10.07 10.13 21.71
N PRO A 453 10.05 8.84 22.15
CA PRO A 453 11.05 7.84 21.76
C PRO A 453 11.03 7.43 20.27
N GLY A 454 10.21 8.09 19.44
CA GLY A 454 10.35 8.13 18.00
C GLY A 454 10.76 9.55 17.61
N GLY A 455 12.03 9.74 17.26
CA GLY A 455 12.59 11.03 16.85
C GLY A 455 11.92 11.66 15.62
N PRO A 456 12.44 12.79 15.12
CA PRO A 456 11.70 13.78 14.34
C PRO A 456 11.28 13.24 12.97
N THR A 457 10.12 12.59 12.87
CA THR A 457 9.42 12.54 11.60
C THR A 457 8.75 13.89 11.42
N SER A 458 9.50 14.78 10.79
CA SER A 458 9.10 16.09 10.25
C SER A 458 7.58 16.25 10.05
N ALA A 459 7.06 17.45 10.33
CA ALA A 459 5.71 17.88 9.94
C ALA A 459 5.34 17.60 8.46
N GLY A 460 6.34 17.28 7.61
CA GLY A 460 6.15 16.79 6.24
C GLY A 460 5.64 15.36 6.08
N ASN A 461 5.54 14.54 7.14
CA ASN A 461 5.09 13.14 7.04
C ASN A 461 3.58 12.94 7.28
N ARG A 462 2.81 14.01 7.58
CA ARG A 462 1.34 13.94 7.75
C ARG A 462 0.60 14.21 6.45
N LEU A 463 1.18 15.00 5.55
CA LEU A 463 0.54 15.48 4.34
C LEU A 463 1.04 14.67 3.14
N HIS A 464 0.28 13.66 2.74
CA HIS A 464 0.58 12.91 1.54
C HIS A 464 -0.21 13.49 0.36
N MET A 465 0.52 14.08 -0.58
CA MET A 465 -0.04 14.81 -1.72
C MET A 465 0.23 14.04 -3.02
N CYS A 466 -0.68 14.10 -3.98
CA CYS A 466 -0.51 13.60 -5.35
C CYS A 466 -0.75 14.70 -6.38
N VAL A 467 -0.20 14.57 -7.59
CA VAL A 467 -0.67 15.34 -8.76
C VAL A 467 -1.27 14.40 -9.80
N ARG A 468 -2.18 14.90 -10.64
CA ARG A 468 -2.93 14.09 -11.62
C ARG A 468 -2.08 13.30 -12.61
N SER A 469 -0.88 13.79 -12.92
CA SER A 469 0.07 13.12 -13.81
C SER A 469 0.85 11.98 -13.16
N GLU A 470 0.77 11.82 -11.84
CA GLU A 470 1.43 10.71 -11.16
C GLU A 470 0.79 9.36 -11.48
N SER A 471 1.62 8.33 -11.57
CA SER A 471 1.16 6.96 -11.79
C SER A 471 0.42 6.40 -10.57
N LEU A 472 -0.56 5.52 -10.82
CA LEU A 472 -1.25 4.76 -9.78
C LEU A 472 -0.27 3.96 -8.90
N ARG A 473 0.87 3.49 -9.46
CA ARG A 473 1.95 2.82 -8.72
C ARG A 473 2.49 3.69 -7.58
N SER A 474 2.78 4.97 -7.85
CA SER A 474 3.25 5.93 -6.83
C SER A 474 2.20 6.15 -5.75
N VAL A 475 0.92 6.21 -6.13
CA VAL A 475 -0.19 6.35 -5.19
C VAL A 475 -0.33 5.10 -4.30
N VAL A 476 -0.29 3.89 -4.89
CA VAL A 476 -0.34 2.62 -4.15
C VAL A 476 0.83 2.50 -3.17
N GLU A 477 2.05 2.86 -3.59
CA GLU A 477 3.24 2.80 -2.72
C GLU A 477 3.09 3.72 -1.49
N ARG A 478 2.58 4.95 -1.67
CA ARG A 478 2.32 5.86 -0.54
C ARG A 478 1.18 5.39 0.34
N LEU A 479 0.08 4.91 -0.22
CA LEU A 479 -1.05 4.37 0.54
C LEU A 479 -0.71 3.05 1.28
N ALA A 480 0.29 2.31 0.81
CA ALA A 480 0.80 1.12 1.49
C ALA A 480 1.58 1.43 2.78
N HIS A 481 1.94 2.70 3.04
CA HIS A 481 2.59 3.09 4.28
C HIS A 481 1.59 3.00 5.46
N PRO A 482 1.97 2.36 6.59
CA PRO A 482 1.13 2.31 7.77
C PRO A 482 0.71 3.72 8.23
N GLY A 483 -0.57 3.89 8.55
CA GLY A 483 -1.13 5.18 8.97
C GLY A 483 -1.64 6.07 7.84
N VAL A 484 -1.17 5.88 6.60
CA VAL A 484 -1.66 6.62 5.43
C VAL A 484 -2.97 6.02 4.96
N ARG A 485 -4.04 6.81 5.02
CA ARG A 485 -5.39 6.37 4.60
C ARG A 485 -5.87 7.00 3.31
N ARG A 486 -5.33 8.18 3.00
CA ARG A 486 -5.78 9.03 1.89
C ARG A 486 -4.61 9.87 1.38
N LEU A 487 -4.63 10.19 0.09
CA LEU A 487 -3.76 11.17 -0.56
C LEU A 487 -4.61 12.35 -1.04
N ILE A 488 -4.11 13.57 -0.84
CA ILE A 488 -4.76 14.78 -1.36
C ILE A 488 -4.19 15.09 -2.72
N CYS A 489 -5.00 15.06 -3.77
CA CYS A 489 -4.55 15.44 -5.09
C CYS A 489 -4.67 16.94 -5.28
N ILE A 490 -3.57 17.55 -5.73
CA ILE A 490 -3.41 18.98 -5.89
C ILE A 490 -2.97 19.34 -7.31
N GLU A 491 -3.29 20.57 -7.71
CA GLU A 491 -2.73 21.16 -8.92
C GLU A 491 -1.24 21.50 -8.69
N ALA A 492 -0.40 21.11 -9.66
CA ALA A 492 1.02 21.41 -9.63
C ALA A 492 1.25 22.94 -9.71
N GLY A 493 1.87 23.51 -8.68
CA GLY A 493 2.19 24.94 -8.60
C GLY A 493 1.32 25.69 -7.58
N SER A 494 0.00 25.77 -7.83
CA SER A 494 -0.94 26.50 -6.97
C SER A 494 -1.21 25.79 -5.63
N LYS A 495 -0.96 24.48 -5.56
CA LYS A 495 -1.38 23.59 -4.46
C LYS A 495 -2.90 23.60 -4.22
N ARG A 496 -3.68 24.05 -5.20
CA ARG A 496 -5.15 23.99 -5.14
C ARG A 496 -5.59 22.54 -5.02
N VAL A 497 -6.47 22.26 -4.07
CA VAL A 497 -7.00 20.90 -3.89
C VAL A 497 -7.94 20.56 -5.04
N GLU A 498 -7.61 19.51 -5.78
CA GLU A 498 -8.36 19.01 -6.92
C GLU A 498 -9.19 17.77 -6.56
N GLY A 499 -8.72 16.96 -5.60
CA GLY A 499 -9.40 15.73 -5.21
C GLY A 499 -8.75 15.01 -4.04
N ILE A 500 -9.32 13.85 -3.70
CA ILE A 500 -8.83 12.96 -2.66
C ILE A 500 -8.94 11.51 -3.11
N ILE A 501 -7.88 10.74 -2.89
CA ILE A 501 -7.84 9.31 -3.19
C ILE A 501 -7.65 8.56 -1.88
N SER A 502 -8.58 7.69 -1.53
CA SER A 502 -8.49 6.84 -0.34
C SER A 502 -8.07 5.41 -0.65
N LEU A 503 -7.67 4.66 0.38
CA LEU A 503 -7.47 3.22 0.28
C LEU A 503 -8.69 2.50 -0.33
N ARG A 504 -9.90 2.90 0.07
CA ARG A 504 -11.14 2.27 -0.42
C ARG A 504 -11.33 2.52 -1.91
N ASP A 505 -11.05 3.74 -2.38
CA ASP A 505 -11.18 4.08 -3.80
C ASP A 505 -10.23 3.24 -4.66
N VAL A 506 -9.00 3.03 -4.19
CA VAL A 506 -8.03 2.17 -4.87
C VAL A 506 -8.50 0.72 -4.91
N PHE A 507 -8.97 0.15 -3.79
CA PHE A 507 -9.45 -1.23 -3.80
C PHE A 507 -10.71 -1.42 -4.64
N ASN A 508 -11.69 -0.52 -4.53
CA ASN A 508 -12.88 -0.56 -5.39
C ASN A 508 -12.48 -0.46 -6.86
N PHE A 509 -11.49 0.39 -7.17
CA PHE A 509 -10.96 0.49 -8.53
C PHE A 509 -10.17 -0.75 -8.96
N LEU A 510 -9.48 -1.48 -8.08
CA LEU A 510 -8.69 -2.66 -8.46
C LEU A 510 -9.50 -3.97 -8.48
N LEU A 511 -10.59 -4.03 -7.71
CA LEU A 511 -11.46 -5.21 -7.57
C LEU A 511 -12.74 -5.15 -8.41
N GLY A 512 -13.13 -3.95 -8.85
CA GLY A 512 -14.35 -3.71 -9.62
C GLY A 512 -14.23 -3.96 -11.12
#